data_AF-A0A357FKV2-F1
#
_entry.id   AF-A0A357FKV2-F1
#
_cell.length_a   1.000
_cell.length_b   1.000
_cell.length_c   1.000
_cell.angle_alpha   90.00
_cell.angle_beta   90.00
_cell.angle_gamma   90.00
#
_symmetry.space_group_name_H-M   'P 1'
#
loop_
_entity.id
_entity.type
_entity.pdbx_description
1 polymer ?
#
loop_
_entity_poly.entity_id
_entity_poly.type
_entity_poly.pdbx_seq_one_letter_code
_entity_poly.pdbx_strand_id
1 'polypeptide(L)'
;MKLIENIASELGISRDDFIPYGAYKAKLSLSAIKKERRGKLVVVTGITPTPAGEGKTTTVVGLAQAMGKMKKNVVATLREPSLGPIFGIKGGGTGGGASKVEPEDEVNIHFTGDAHAVGSAHNLLVALTDNVA
;
A
#
# COMPACT_ATOMS: atom_id res chain seq x y z
N MET A 1 -6.41 -15.38 -4.08
CA MET A 1 -6.73 -14.15 -3.32
C MET A 1 -7.88 -14.44 -2.35
N LYS A 2 -8.00 -13.67 -1.27
CA LYS A 2 -9.13 -13.76 -0.32
C LYS A 2 -9.94 -12.47 -0.40
N LEU A 3 -11.24 -12.52 -0.12
CA LEU A 3 -12.04 -11.30 0.04
C LEU A 3 -11.45 -10.41 1.13
N ILE A 4 -11.51 -9.09 0.96
CA ILE A 4 -10.94 -8.14 1.90
C ILE A 4 -11.56 -8.26 3.30
N GLU A 5 -12.84 -8.64 3.37
CA GLU A 5 -13.56 -8.86 4.63
C GLU A 5 -12.91 -9.99 5.45
N ASN A 6 -12.43 -11.04 4.78
CA ASN A 6 -11.73 -12.14 5.45
C ASN A 6 -10.37 -11.70 6.01
N ILE A 7 -9.64 -10.87 5.26
CA ILE A 7 -8.37 -10.29 5.72
C ILE A 7 -8.60 -9.35 6.91
N ALA A 8 -9.62 -8.49 6.85
CA ALA A 8 -9.99 -7.60 7.93
C ALA A 8 -10.35 -8.37 9.22
N SER A 9 -11.14 -9.44 9.08
CA SER A 9 -11.50 -10.34 10.19
C SER A 9 -10.28 -11.03 10.81
N GLU A 10 -9.35 -11.54 10.00
CA GLU A 10 -8.07 -12.13 10.47
C GLU A 10 -7.22 -11.13 11.27
N LEU A 11 -7.35 -9.83 10.99
CA LEU A 11 -6.68 -8.74 11.72
C LEU A 11 -7.49 -8.20 12.90
N GLY A 12 -8.70 -8.70 13.14
CA GLY A 12 -9.59 -8.25 14.22
C GLY A 12 -10.18 -6.85 13.96
N ILE A 13 -10.40 -6.49 12.69
CA ILE A 13 -10.99 -5.22 12.28
C ILE A 13 -12.50 -5.43 12.09
N SER A 14 -13.31 -4.58 12.73
CA SER A 14 -14.78 -4.64 12.63
C SER A 14 -15.27 -4.23 11.24
N ARG A 15 -16.47 -4.68 10.84
CA ARG A 15 -17.07 -4.29 9.56
C ARG A 15 -17.30 -2.79 9.44
N ASP A 16 -17.62 -2.15 10.56
CA ASP A 16 -17.88 -0.71 10.66
C ASP A 16 -16.59 0.12 10.58
N ASP A 17 -15.43 -0.53 10.75
CA ASP A 17 -14.12 0.11 10.76
C ASP A 17 -13.44 0.12 9.39
N PHE A 18 -14.05 -0.47 8.35
CA PHE A 18 -13.50 -0.43 6.99
C PHE A 18 -14.53 -0.19 5.88
N ILE A 19 -14.09 0.54 4.87
CA ILE A 19 -14.86 0.90 3.68
C ILE A 19 -14.29 0.10 2.51
N PRO A 20 -15.01 -0.90 1.96
CA PRO A 20 -14.54 -1.67 0.82
C PRO A 20 -14.49 -0.82 -0.46
N TYR A 21 -13.49 -1.09 -1.28
CA TYR A 21 -13.33 -0.57 -2.64
C TYR A 21 -13.34 -1.77 -3.59
N GLY A 22 -14.53 -2.30 -3.87
CA GLY A 22 -14.67 -3.61 -4.51
C GLY A 22 -14.38 -4.75 -3.52
N ALA A 23 -14.07 -5.94 -4.05
CA ALA A 23 -14.01 -7.18 -3.26
C ALA A 23 -12.69 -7.42 -2.52
N TYR A 24 -11.59 -6.77 -2.95
CA TYR A 24 -10.22 -7.16 -2.58
C TYR A 24 -9.38 -6.05 -1.94
N LYS A 25 -9.95 -4.85 -1.74
CA LYS A 25 -9.27 -3.72 -1.11
C LYS A 25 -10.27 -2.90 -0.30
N ALA A 26 -9.77 -2.21 0.73
CA ALA A 26 -10.58 -1.38 1.62
C ALA A 26 -9.72 -0.26 2.22
N LYS A 27 -10.37 0.84 2.61
CA LYS A 27 -9.79 1.83 3.51
C LYS A 27 -10.22 1.53 4.94
N LEU A 28 -9.34 1.79 5.89
CA LEU A 28 -9.67 1.74 7.31
C LEU A 28 -10.09 3.14 7.78
N SER A 29 -11.13 3.22 8.59
CA SER A 29 -11.47 4.46 9.29
C SER A 29 -10.33 4.83 10.24
N LEU A 30 -10.01 6.12 10.34
CA LEU A 30 -9.03 6.60 11.32
C LEU A 30 -9.46 6.33 12.76
N SER A 31 -10.77 6.20 13.03
CA SER A 31 -11.31 5.79 14.33
C SER A 31 -10.88 4.37 14.74
N ALA A 32 -10.51 3.51 13.79
CA ALA A 32 -10.05 2.16 14.06
C ALA A 32 -8.62 2.12 14.64
N ILE A 33 -7.87 3.22 14.55
CA ILE A 33 -6.48 3.28 15.03
C ILE A 33 -6.46 3.37 16.57
N LYS A 34 -6.28 2.23 17.22
CA LYS A 34 -6.10 2.13 18.68
C LYS A 34 -4.69 2.56 19.07
N LYS A 35 -4.55 3.55 19.96
CA LYS A 35 -3.24 4.13 20.36
C LYS A 35 -2.37 3.21 21.23
N GLU A 36 -2.92 2.13 21.77
CA GLU A 36 -2.31 1.42 22.91
C GLU A 36 -1.49 0.18 22.54
N ARG A 37 -1.59 -0.35 21.30
CA ARG A 37 -0.92 -1.61 20.93
C ARG A 37 0.32 -1.35 20.08
N ARG A 38 1.51 -1.57 20.66
CA ARG A 38 2.80 -1.50 19.93
C ARG A 38 3.30 -2.90 19.56
N GLY A 39 3.56 -3.11 18.27
CA GLY A 39 4.26 -4.29 17.75
C GLY A 39 5.77 -4.04 17.60
N LYS A 40 6.49 -5.02 17.06
CA LYS A 40 7.88 -4.82 16.62
C LYS A 40 7.87 -4.14 15.24
N LEU A 41 8.67 -3.08 15.09
CA LEU A 41 8.90 -2.43 13.80
C LEU A 41 10.18 -3.00 13.17
N VAL A 42 10.06 -3.59 11.99
CA VAL A 42 11.19 -4.07 11.20
C VAL A 42 11.31 -3.17 9.97
N VAL A 43 12.42 -2.46 9.84
CA VAL A 43 12.70 -1.59 8.69
C VAL A 43 13.56 -2.35 7.70
N VAL A 44 13.05 -2.50 6.47
CA VAL A 44 13.80 -3.08 5.36
C VAL A 44 14.41 -1.94 4.54
N THR A 45 15.72 -2.00 4.33
CA THR A 45 16.46 -1.05 3.49
C THR A 45 17.29 -1.80 2.45
N GLY A 46 17.93 -1.08 1.54
CA GLY A 46 18.89 -1.66 0.61
C GLY A 46 20.06 -0.71 0.37
N ILE A 47 21.05 -1.23 -0.34
CA ILE A 47 22.20 -0.44 -0.81
C ILE A 47 21.77 0.63 -1.82
N THR A 48 22.72 1.48 -2.21
CA THR A 48 22.57 2.42 -3.32
C THR A 48 22.01 1.70 -4.55
N PRO A 49 20.91 2.21 -5.16
CA PRO A 49 20.30 1.55 -6.31
C PRO A 49 21.25 1.40 -7.49
N THR A 50 21.12 0.28 -8.19
CA THR A 50 21.85 -0.11 -9.38
C THR A 50 20.85 -0.49 -10.49
N PRO A 51 21.25 -0.44 -11.77
CA PRO A 51 20.37 -0.87 -12.87
C PRO A 51 19.90 -2.33 -12.80
N ALA A 52 20.60 -3.19 -12.05
CA ALA A 52 20.23 -4.59 -11.89
C ALA A 52 18.95 -4.79 -11.05
N GLY A 53 18.61 -3.82 -10.20
CA GLY A 53 17.46 -3.88 -9.29
C GLY A 53 17.73 -4.73 -8.04
N GLU A 54 17.42 -4.18 -6.86
CA GLU A 54 17.76 -4.84 -5.58
C GLU A 54 16.60 -5.64 -4.97
N GLY A 55 15.41 -5.59 -5.57
CA GLY A 55 14.25 -6.36 -5.09
C GLY A 55 13.74 -6.00 -3.69
N LYS A 56 13.99 -4.77 -3.21
CA LYS A 56 13.59 -4.31 -1.86
C LYS A 56 12.14 -4.63 -1.51
N THR A 57 11.19 -4.27 -2.38
CA THR A 57 9.76 -4.54 -2.17
C THR A 57 9.46 -6.04 -2.13
N THR A 58 10.04 -6.82 -3.04
CA THR A 58 9.92 -8.28 -3.07
C THR A 58 10.39 -8.89 -1.75
N THR A 59 11.49 -8.41 -1.18
CA THR A 59 12.00 -8.83 0.13
C THR A 59 11.05 -8.49 1.27
N VAL A 60 10.43 -7.30 1.27
CA VAL A 60 9.43 -6.91 2.28
C VAL A 60 8.23 -7.86 2.26
N VAL A 61 7.67 -8.11 1.07
CA VAL A 61 6.52 -9.00 0.91
C VAL A 61 6.88 -10.42 1.28
N GLY A 62 8.03 -10.93 0.81
CA GLY A 62 8.51 -12.27 1.12
C GLY A 62 8.78 -12.49 2.61
N LEU A 63 9.35 -11.49 3.29
CA LEU A 63 9.57 -11.53 4.74
C LEU A 63 8.23 -11.63 5.50
N ALA A 64 7.24 -10.82 5.14
CA ALA A 64 5.92 -10.87 5.77
C ALA A 64 5.23 -12.22 5.51
N GLN A 65 5.29 -12.75 4.29
CA GLN A 65 4.78 -14.08 3.94
C GLN A 65 5.45 -15.18 4.79
N ALA A 66 6.78 -15.14 4.93
CA ALA A 66 7.54 -16.11 5.72
C ALA A 66 7.18 -16.04 7.22
N MET A 67 7.09 -14.83 7.78
CA MET A 67 6.66 -14.63 9.17
C MET A 67 5.23 -15.12 9.40
N GLY A 68 4.32 -14.92 8.43
CA GLY A 68 2.97 -15.45 8.47
C GLY A 68 2.94 -16.99 8.47
N LYS A 69 3.78 -17.64 7.64
CA LYS A 69 3.96 -19.11 7.66
C LYS A 69 4.47 -19.62 9.01
N MET A 70 5.27 -18.82 9.71
CA MET A 70 5.72 -19.08 11.08
C MET A 70 4.68 -18.73 12.16
N LYS A 71 3.42 -18.47 11.76
CA LYS A 71 2.30 -18.12 12.64
C LYS A 71 2.55 -16.86 13.47
N LYS A 72 3.34 -15.91 12.96
CA LYS A 72 3.49 -14.57 13.56
C LYS A 72 2.41 -13.64 13.01
N ASN A 73 1.83 -12.82 13.88
CA ASN A 73 0.99 -11.71 13.44
C ASN A 73 1.89 -10.62 12.86
N VAL A 74 1.79 -10.39 11.55
CA VAL A 74 2.69 -9.54 10.77
C VAL A 74 1.89 -8.84 9.68
N VAL A 75 2.25 -7.59 9.40
CA VAL A 75 1.68 -6.78 8.31
C VAL A 75 2.84 -6.10 7.58
N ALA A 76 2.81 -6.13 6.25
CA ALA A 76 3.72 -5.35 5.42
C ALA A 76 3.08 -3.99 5.10
N THR A 77 3.83 -2.91 5.27
CA THR A 77 3.42 -1.56 4.88
C THR A 77 4.30 -1.07 3.74
N LEU A 78 3.69 -0.69 2.62
CA LEU A 78 4.39 -0.26 1.40
C LEU A 78 3.85 1.10 0.95
N ARG A 79 4.60 1.78 0.08
CA ARG A 79 4.14 3.01 -0.58
C ARG A 79 3.32 2.65 -1.82
N GLU A 80 2.27 3.41 -2.08
CA GLU A 80 1.57 3.38 -3.37
C GLU A 80 2.53 3.81 -4.49
N PRO A 81 2.63 3.04 -5.59
CA PRO A 81 3.41 3.45 -6.75
C PRO A 81 2.77 4.65 -7.46
N SER A 82 3.59 5.54 -8.02
CA SER A 82 3.08 6.62 -8.85
C SER A 82 2.59 6.08 -10.20
N LEU A 83 1.47 6.62 -10.69
CA LEU A 83 0.84 6.21 -11.95
C LEU A 83 1.75 6.42 -13.19
N GLY A 84 2.44 7.56 -13.28
CA GLY A 84 3.23 7.93 -14.45
C GLY A 84 4.34 6.92 -14.83
N PRO A 85 5.23 6.55 -13.90
CA PRO A 85 6.30 5.59 -14.15
C PRO A 85 5.87 4.20 -14.66
N ILE A 86 4.62 3.79 -14.39
CA ILE A 86 4.10 2.47 -14.80
C ILE A 86 3.90 2.39 -16.31
N PHE A 87 3.58 3.50 -16.96
CA PHE A 87 3.50 3.58 -18.43
C PHE A 87 4.87 3.80 -19.10
N GLY A 88 5.95 3.75 -18.32
CA GLY A 88 7.33 3.94 -18.79
C GLY A 88 8.22 2.73 -18.50
N ILE A 89 9.41 2.98 -17.97
CA ILE A 89 10.46 1.96 -17.79
C ILE A 89 10.34 1.23 -16.44
N LYS A 90 9.62 1.80 -15.47
CA LYS A 90 9.66 1.33 -14.08
C LYS A 90 8.63 0.22 -13.85
N GLY A 91 9.09 -0.93 -13.36
CA GLY A 91 8.22 -2.02 -12.91
C GLY A 91 7.34 -1.65 -11.71
N GLY A 92 6.35 -2.50 -11.42
CA GLY A 92 5.35 -2.27 -10.39
C GLY A 92 5.91 -2.10 -8.97
N GLY A 93 5.22 -1.28 -8.16
CA GLY A 93 5.56 -1.05 -6.75
C GLY A 93 5.11 -2.16 -5.80
N THR A 94 4.66 -3.29 -6.34
CA THR A 94 3.93 -4.35 -5.63
C THR A 94 4.79 -5.56 -5.26
N GLY A 95 6.06 -5.60 -5.67
CA GLY A 95 6.94 -6.76 -5.47
C GLY A 95 7.16 -7.52 -6.78
N GLY A 96 7.45 -8.82 -6.70
CA GLY A 96 7.71 -9.63 -7.90
C GLY A 96 7.73 -11.14 -7.66
N GLY A 97 7.53 -11.91 -8.73
CA GLY A 97 7.44 -13.37 -8.66
C GLY A 97 6.29 -13.84 -7.75
N ALA A 98 6.57 -14.78 -6.86
CA ALA A 98 5.60 -15.27 -5.87
C ALA A 98 5.42 -14.35 -4.64
N SER A 99 6.24 -13.31 -4.53
CA SER A 99 6.23 -12.36 -3.40
C SER A 99 5.79 -10.98 -3.90
N LYS A 100 4.48 -10.88 -4.14
CA LYS A 100 3.80 -9.66 -4.59
C LYS A 100 2.51 -9.38 -3.81
N VAL A 101 2.11 -8.12 -3.81
CA VAL A 101 0.80 -7.65 -3.33
C VAL A 101 -0.22 -7.76 -4.45
N GLU A 102 -1.42 -8.23 -4.11
CA GLU A 102 -2.55 -8.39 -5.02
C GLU A 102 -3.77 -7.62 -4.51
N PRO A 103 -4.65 -7.09 -5.38
CA PRO A 103 -4.57 -7.10 -6.86
C PRO A 103 -3.54 -6.10 -7.40
N GLU A 104 -2.52 -6.57 -8.12
CA GLU A 104 -1.38 -5.73 -8.52
C GLU A 104 -1.74 -4.67 -9.58
N ASP A 105 -2.65 -4.99 -10.47
CA ASP A 105 -3.17 -4.10 -11.52
C ASP A 105 -3.88 -2.88 -10.92
N GLU A 106 -4.74 -3.10 -9.93
CA GLU A 106 -5.44 -2.02 -9.25
C GLU A 106 -4.48 -1.16 -8.42
N VAL A 107 -3.53 -1.76 -7.70
CA VAL A 107 -2.52 -1.02 -6.91
C VAL A 107 -1.64 -0.15 -7.79
N ASN A 108 -1.31 -0.61 -9.01
CA ASN A 108 -0.48 0.15 -9.92
C ASN A 108 -1.24 1.32 -10.58
N ILE A 109 -2.54 1.19 -10.88
CA ILE A 109 -3.24 2.25 -11.62
C ILE A 109 -3.91 3.28 -10.69
N HIS A 110 -5.21 3.18 -10.45
CA HIS A 110 -5.95 4.21 -9.71
C HIS A 110 -6.09 3.87 -8.22
N PHE A 111 -5.78 2.63 -7.86
CA PHE A 111 -5.91 2.06 -6.54
C PHE A 111 -7.19 2.49 -5.81
N THR A 112 -7.07 3.37 -4.82
CA THR A 112 -8.22 3.92 -4.06
C THR A 112 -8.42 5.42 -4.26
N GLY A 113 -7.72 6.02 -5.23
CA GLY A 113 -7.83 7.44 -5.60
C GLY A 113 -6.97 8.39 -4.77
N ASP A 114 -6.03 7.89 -3.97
CA ASP A 114 -5.22 8.72 -3.06
C ASP A 114 -4.33 9.70 -3.81
N ALA A 115 -3.64 9.24 -4.86
CA ALA A 115 -2.84 10.13 -5.71
C ALA A 115 -3.69 11.23 -6.38
N HIS A 116 -4.93 10.90 -6.79
CA HIS A 116 -5.86 11.87 -7.36
C HIS A 116 -6.28 12.93 -6.34
N ALA A 117 -6.62 12.52 -5.12
CA ALA A 117 -6.98 13.44 -4.04
C ALA A 117 -5.84 14.41 -3.70
N VAL A 118 -4.60 13.92 -3.63
CA VAL A 118 -3.41 14.76 -3.44
C VAL A 118 -3.23 15.73 -4.60
N GLY A 119 -3.36 15.26 -5.84
CA GLY A 119 -3.28 16.10 -7.04
C GLY A 119 -4.34 17.20 -7.08
N SER A 120 -5.60 16.87 -6.76
CA SER A 120 -6.69 17.84 -6.69
C SER A 120 -6.45 18.90 -5.62
N ALA A 121 -6.00 18.51 -4.42
CA ALA A 121 -5.68 19.47 -3.36
C ALA A 121 -4.52 20.40 -3.74
N HIS A 122 -3.47 19.85 -4.36
CA HIS A 122 -2.34 20.63 -4.84
C HIS A 122 -2.76 21.66 -5.91
N ASN A 123 -3.51 21.22 -6.92
CA ASN A 123 -3.95 22.08 -8.01
C ASN A 123 -4.95 23.14 -7.56
N LEU A 124 -5.80 22.83 -6.57
CA LEU A 124 -6.70 23.81 -5.98
C LEU A 124 -5.92 24.98 -5.36
N LEU A 125 -4.84 24.69 -4.62
CA LEU A 125 -4.01 25.73 -4.03
C LEU A 125 -3.36 26.62 -5.11
N VAL A 126 -2.85 26.02 -6.19
CA VAL A 126 -2.27 26.77 -7.31
C VAL A 126 -3.33 27.69 -7.94
N ALA A 127 -4.51 27.14 -8.27
CA ALA A 127 -5.59 27.91 -8.88
C ALA A 127 -6.07 29.08 -8.00
N LEU A 128 -6.16 28.88 -6.67
CA LEU A 128 -6.52 29.94 -5.74
C LEU A 128 -5.43 31.01 -5.64
N THR A 129 -4.16 30.62 -5.75
CA THR A 129 -3.03 31.56 -5.72
C THR A 129 -3.01 32.44 -6.98
N ASP A 130 -3.16 31.82 -8.15
CA ASP A 130 -3.22 32.54 -9.43
C ASP A 130 -4.46 33.44 -9.54
N ASN A 131 -5.60 33.05 -8.95
CA ASN A 131 -6.82 33.85 -8.96
C ASN A 131 -6.74 35.11 -8.08
N VAL A 132 -5.87 35.13 -7.07
CA VAL A 132 -5.70 36.28 -6.16
C VAL A 132 -4.59 37.23 -6.65
N ALA A 133 -3.73 36.79 -7.58
CA ALA A 133 -2.73 37.61 -8.25
C ALA A 133 -3.35 38.51 -9.33
#